data_AF-A0A178WH77-F1
#
_entry.id   AF-A0A178WH77-F1
#
_cell.length_a   1.000
_cell.length_b   1.000
_cell.length_c   1.000
_cell.angle_alpha   90.00
_cell.angle_beta   90.00
_cell.angle_gamma   90.00
#
_symmetry.space_group_name_H-M   'P 1'
#
loop_
_entity.id
_entity.type
_entity.pdbx_description
1 polymer ?
#
loop_
_entity_poly.entity_id
_entity_poly.type
_entity_poly.pdbx_seq_one_letter_code
_entity_poly.pdbx_strand_id
1 'polypeptide(L)'
;MIWSSQMYTDSWIENAANGLMGRQIIEKDGRIKFEVNIIPAFRFSMKGKFIKSESSTYDLKMDDAAIIGGAFGYPVDITNNIELKILYTDEKMRISRGFDNIIFVHIREI
;
A
#
# COMPACT_ATOMS: atom_id res chain seq x y z
N MET A 1 0.60 -7.86 -4.81
CA MET A 1 2.02 -7.44 -4.82
C MET A 1 2.85 -8.70 -4.79
N ILE A 2 3.71 -8.94 -5.78
CA ILE A 2 4.58 -10.14 -5.78
C ILE A 2 5.89 -9.86 -5.05
N TRP A 3 6.42 -8.65 -5.20
CA TRP A 3 7.72 -8.29 -4.67
C TRP A 3 7.83 -6.78 -4.44
N SER A 4 8.49 -6.42 -3.34
CA SER A 4 8.97 -5.08 -3.03
C SER A 4 10.39 -5.18 -2.46
N SER A 5 11.25 -4.21 -2.79
CA SER A 5 12.49 -4.05 -2.04
C SER A 5 12.17 -3.49 -0.65
N GLN A 6 12.57 -4.17 0.42
CA GLN A 6 12.29 -3.73 1.78
C GLN A 6 13.41 -2.84 2.31
N MET A 7 13.04 -1.79 3.04
CA MET A 7 13.97 -1.05 3.88
C MET A 7 14.10 -1.72 5.24
N TYR A 8 15.26 -1.53 5.88
CA TYR A 8 15.40 -1.84 7.29
C TYR A 8 14.68 -0.75 8.10
N THR A 9 13.58 -1.12 8.75
CA THR A 9 12.91 -0.30 9.77
C THR A 9 12.57 -1.18 10.96
N ASP A 10 12.65 -0.60 12.16
CA ASP A 10 12.35 -1.27 13.41
C ASP A 10 10.83 -1.42 13.66
N SER A 11 9.98 -0.73 12.88
CA SER A 11 8.53 -0.69 13.06
C SER A 11 7.73 -1.40 11.96
N TRP A 12 7.01 -2.46 12.33
CA TRP A 12 6.12 -3.18 11.40
C TRP A 12 4.93 -2.32 10.93
N ILE A 13 4.46 -1.38 11.75
CA ILE A 13 3.35 -0.48 11.40
C ILE A 13 3.78 0.48 10.30
N GLU A 14 4.98 1.04 10.40
CA GLU A 14 5.53 1.93 9.36
C GLU A 14 5.71 1.16 8.05
N ASN A 15 6.25 -0.05 8.09
CA ASN A 15 6.33 -0.93 6.92
C ASN A 15 4.96 -1.20 6.28
N ALA A 16 3.94 -1.48 7.10
CA ALA A 16 2.59 -1.70 6.62
C ALA A 16 1.98 -0.43 6.01
N ALA A 17 2.14 0.72 6.67
CA ALA A 17 1.65 2.02 6.24
C ALA A 17 2.31 2.51 4.95
N ASN A 18 3.57 2.12 4.73
CA ASN A 18 4.34 2.36 3.50
C ASN A 18 4.03 1.37 2.37
N GLY A 19 3.16 0.38 2.60
CA GLY A 19 2.85 -0.65 1.62
C GLY A 19 3.97 -1.66 1.38
N LEU A 20 4.96 -1.74 2.28
CA LEU A 20 6.09 -2.66 2.20
C LEU A 20 5.79 -4.04 2.78
N MET A 21 4.65 -4.21 3.44
CA MET A 21 4.27 -5.45 4.11
C MET A 21 2.85 -5.87 3.75
N GLY A 22 2.65 -7.19 3.68
CA GLY A 22 1.33 -7.81 3.54
C GLY A 22 0.71 -7.75 2.15
N ARG A 23 -0.63 -7.83 2.11
CA ARG A 23 -1.40 -7.91 0.87
C ARG A 23 -1.83 -6.51 0.44
N GLN A 24 -1.49 -6.17 -0.79
CA GLN A 24 -2.00 -4.99 -1.46
C GLN A 24 -3.19 -5.36 -2.35
N ILE A 25 -4.28 -4.63 -2.21
CA ILE A 25 -5.56 -4.86 -2.88
C ILE A 25 -5.96 -3.56 -3.58
N ILE A 26 -6.32 -3.65 -4.86
CA ILE A 26 -6.97 -2.55 -5.57
C ILE A 26 -8.48 -2.75 -5.42
N GLU A 27 -9.14 -1.83 -4.74
CA GLU A 27 -10.59 -1.85 -4.55
C GLU A 27 -11.32 -1.38 -5.81
N LYS A 28 -12.60 -1.75 -5.96
CA LYS A 28 -13.40 -1.45 -7.15
C LYS A 28 -13.57 0.04 -7.41
N ASP A 29 -13.47 0.86 -6.37
CA ASP A 29 -13.53 2.32 -6.43
C ASP A 29 -12.19 2.96 -6.84
N GLY A 30 -11.17 2.15 -7.14
CA GLY A 30 -9.83 2.60 -7.50
C GLY A 30 -8.94 2.95 -6.31
N ARG A 31 -9.43 2.79 -5.07
CA ARG A 31 -8.59 2.91 -3.87
C ARG A 31 -7.64 1.73 -3.76
N ILE A 32 -6.54 1.96 -3.08
CA ILE A 32 -5.59 0.93 -2.72
C ILE A 32 -5.72 0.66 -1.23
N LYS A 33 -5.69 -0.63 -0.87
CA LYS A 33 -5.69 -1.10 0.51
C LYS A 33 -4.46 -1.96 0.76
N PHE A 34 -3.72 -1.65 1.81
CA PHE A 34 -2.71 -2.53 2.39
C PHE A 34 -3.30 -3.26 3.58
N GLU A 35 -3.07 -4.57 3.66
CA GLU A 35 -3.54 -5.41 4.76
C GLU A 35 -2.41 -6.30 5.28
N VAL A 36 -2.16 -6.22 6.58
CA VAL A 36 -1.11 -6.99 7.27
C VAL A 36 -1.73 -7.78 8.40
N ASN A 37 -1.45 -9.08 8.45
CA ASN A 37 -1.79 -9.91 9.61
C ASN A 37 -0.83 -9.58 10.75
N ILE A 38 -1.35 -9.12 11.89
CA ILE A 38 -0.54 -8.78 13.06
C ILE A 38 -0.35 -10.05 13.91
N ILE A 39 -1.46 -10.65 14.30
CA ILE A 39 -1.59 -11.87 15.09
C ILE A 39 -2.87 -12.61 14.65
N PRO A 40 -3.10 -13.87 15.05
CA PRO A 40 -4.35 -14.55 14.74
C PRO A 40 -5.58 -13.70 15.09
N ALA A 41 -6.54 -13.64 14.17
CA ALA A 41 -7.77 -12.83 14.24
C ALA A 41 -7.63 -11.31 14.14
N PHE A 42 -6.41 -10.73 14.16
CA PHE A 42 -6.20 -9.29 14.04
C PHE A 42 -5.37 -8.91 12.82
N ARG A 43 -5.88 -7.92 12.09
CA ARG A 43 -5.25 -7.38 10.89
C ARG A 43 -5.14 -5.87 10.98
N PHE A 44 -4.01 -5.33 10.57
CA PHE A 44 -3.90 -3.93 10.23
C PHE A 44 -4.39 -3.74 8.79
N SER A 45 -5.14 -2.68 8.56
CA SER A 45 -5.61 -2.27 7.25
C SER A 45 -5.36 -0.79 7.08
N MET A 46 -4.88 -0.37 5.92
CA MET A 46 -4.74 1.03 5.59
C MET A 46 -5.16 1.26 4.15
N LYS A 47 -6.09 2.19 3.93
CA LYS A 47 -6.55 2.55 2.59
C LYS A 47 -6.04 3.92 2.19
N GLY A 48 -5.87 4.09 0.88
CA GLY A 48 -5.47 5.35 0.29
C GLY A 48 -6.02 5.56 -1.11
N LYS A 49 -5.79 6.76 -1.60
CA LYS A 49 -6.23 7.23 -2.91
C LYS A 49 -5.01 7.69 -3.70
N PHE A 50 -5.00 7.36 -4.99
CA PHE A 50 -4.05 7.95 -5.93
C PHE A 50 -4.47 9.38 -6.25
N ILE A 51 -3.61 10.33 -5.92
CA ILE A 51 -3.71 11.74 -6.28
C ILE A 51 -2.70 11.95 -7.41
N LYS A 52 -3.18 12.39 -8.58
CA LYS A 52 -2.30 12.66 -9.72
C LYS A 52 -1.47 13.91 -9.41
N SER A 53 -0.14 13.78 -9.35
CA SER A 53 0.75 14.93 -9.15
C SER A 53 1.38 15.39 -10.47
N GLU A 54 1.95 14.48 -11.28
CA GLU A 54 2.61 14.79 -12.56
C GLU A 54 2.35 13.73 -13.65
N SER A 55 3.01 13.83 -14.82
CA SER A 55 2.75 12.96 -15.99
C SER A 55 3.03 11.47 -15.74
N SER A 56 3.96 11.14 -14.84
CA SER A 56 4.33 9.76 -14.49
C SER A 56 4.42 9.50 -12.99
N THR A 57 4.05 10.49 -12.17
CA THR A 57 4.18 10.46 -10.70
C THR A 57 2.80 10.63 -10.08
N TYR A 58 2.53 9.82 -9.06
CA TYR A 58 1.28 9.80 -8.32
C TYR A 58 1.60 9.86 -6.84
N ASP A 59 0.89 10.71 -6.12
CA ASP A 59 0.93 10.73 -4.68
C ASP A 59 -0.14 9.77 -4.18
N LEU A 60 0.29 8.76 -3.44
CA LEU A 60 -0.61 7.88 -2.74
C LEU A 60 -0.82 8.42 -1.32
N LYS A 61 -1.95 9.09 -1.11
CA LYS A 61 -2.38 9.53 0.21
C LYS A 61 -3.14 8.40 0.91
N MET A 62 -2.56 7.92 1.99
CA MET A 62 -3.11 6.88 2.86
C MET A 62 -3.65 7.54 4.12
N ASP A 63 -4.96 7.49 4.35
CA ASP A 63 -5.64 8.31 5.38
C ASP A 63 -6.74 7.55 6.13
N ASP A 64 -6.87 6.24 5.90
CA ASP A 64 -7.92 5.41 6.47
C ASP A 64 -7.29 4.12 7.02
N ALA A 65 -6.63 4.26 8.17
CA ALA A 65 -6.00 3.17 8.90
C ALA A 65 -6.95 2.59 9.95
N ALA A 66 -6.94 1.27 10.11
CA ALA A 66 -7.77 0.56 11.07
C ALA A 66 -7.13 -0.76 11.52
N ILE A 67 -7.41 -1.16 12.76
CA ILE A 67 -7.18 -2.52 13.25
C ILE A 67 -8.49 -3.28 13.13
N ILE A 68 -8.48 -4.35 12.34
CA ILE A 68 -9.63 -5.21 12.07
C ILE A 68 -9.53 -6.47 12.94
N GLY A 69 -10.57 -6.71 13.75
CA GLY A 69 -10.76 -7.91 14.56
C GLY A 69 -12.10 -8.57 14.24
N GLY A 70 -12.08 -9.76 13.64
CA GLY A 70 -13.31 -10.42 13.18
C GLY A 70 -14.10 -9.54 12.19
N ALA A 71 -15.36 -9.22 12.52
CA ALA A 71 -16.23 -8.34 11.73
C ALA A 71 -16.12 -6.85 12.09
N PHE A 72 -15.33 -6.50 13.10
CA PHE A 72 -15.22 -5.13 13.61
C PHE A 72 -13.88 -4.49 13.19
N GLY A 73 -13.91 -3.17 12.96
CA GLY A 73 -12.72 -2.37 12.67
C GLY A 73 -12.65 -1.18 13.62
N TYR A 74 -11.49 -1.00 14.27
CA TYR A 74 -11.19 0.16 15.09
C TYR A 74 -10.32 1.13 14.29
N PRO A 75 -10.77 2.36 13.99
CA PRO A 75 -9.98 3.33 13.24
C PRO A 75 -8.79 3.81 14.06
N VAL A 76 -7.66 4.02 13.39
CA VAL A 76 -6.42 4.53 13.99
C VAL A 76 -6.00 5.76 13.22
N ASP A 77 -5.59 6.81 13.94
CA ASP A 77 -5.16 8.06 13.32
C ASP A 77 -3.72 7.93 12.81
N ILE A 78 -3.58 7.36 11.61
CA ILE A 78 -2.32 7.23 10.88
C ILE A 78 -2.56 7.76 9.48
N THR A 79 -1.80 8.79 9.11
CA THR A 79 -1.77 9.33 7.76
C THR A 79 -0.37 9.19 7.20
N ASN A 80 -0.27 8.78 5.94
CA ASN A 80 0.99 8.69 5.23
C ASN A 80 0.83 9.12 3.78
N ASN A 81 1.84 9.78 3.22
CA ASN A 81 1.86 10.17 1.81
C ASN A 81 3.06 9.50 1.14
N ILE A 82 2.79 8.71 0.12
CA ILE A 82 3.80 7.92 -0.58
C ILE A 82 3.87 8.44 -2.02
N GLU A 83 5.00 9.02 -2.40
CA GLU A 83 5.25 9.34 -3.80
C GLU A 83 5.54 8.05 -4.58
N LEU A 84 4.83 7.83 -5.68
CA LEU A 84 4.98 6.67 -6.56
C LEU A 84 5.17 7.12 -8.01
N LYS A 85 6.34 6.82 -8.57
CA LYS A 85 6.65 7.00 -9.98
C LYS A 85 6.40 5.71 -10.75
N ILE A 86 5.57 5.73 -11.78
CA ILE A 86 5.40 4.59 -12.67
C ILE A 86 6.63 4.49 -13.57
N LEU A 87 7.33 3.35 -13.51
CA LEU A 87 8.47 3.05 -14.40
C LEU A 87 8.03 2.23 -15.61
N TYR A 88 7.04 1.36 -15.43
CA TYR A 88 6.50 0.49 -16.48
C TYR A 88 5.06 0.13 -16.15
N THR A 89 4.20 0.08 -17.16
CA THR A 89 2.85 -0.46 -17.02
C THR A 89 2.39 -1.10 -18.32
N ASP A 90 1.80 -2.28 -18.22
CA ASP A 90 1.07 -2.95 -19.29
C ASP A 90 -0.21 -3.60 -18.72
N GLU A 91 -0.83 -4.50 -19.50
CA GLU A 91 -2.04 -5.22 -19.09
C GLU A 91 -1.80 -6.24 -17.98
N LYS A 92 -0.59 -6.79 -17.86
CA LYS A 92 -0.25 -7.89 -16.94
C LYS A 92 0.51 -7.43 -15.70
N MET A 93 1.19 -6.29 -15.78
CA MET A 93 2.18 -5.87 -14.80
C MET A 93 2.26 -4.34 -14.68
N ARG A 94 2.56 -3.88 -13.47
CA ARG A 94 2.97 -2.51 -13.19
C ARG A 94 4.22 -2.50 -12.30
N ILE A 95 5.25 -1.80 -12.75
CA ILE A 95 6.46 -1.50 -11.97
C ILE A 95 6.42 -0.03 -11.58
N SER A 96 6.52 0.22 -10.29
CA SER A 96 6.56 1.57 -9.72
C SER A 96 7.79 1.72 -8.84
N ARG A 97 8.38 2.91 -8.82
CA ARG A 97 9.37 3.32 -7.82
C ARG A 97 8.68 4.19 -6.80
N GLY A 98 8.75 3.85 -5.53
CA GLY A 98 8.25 4.68 -4.45
C GLY A 98 9.35 5.43 -3.72
N PHE A 99 9.02 5.87 -2.50
CA PHE A 99 9.94 6.49 -1.56
C PHE A 99 11.23 5.66 -1.38
N ASP A 100 12.32 6.35 -1.08
CA ASP A 100 13.66 5.75 -0.88
C ASP A 100 14.11 4.79 -1.99
N ASN A 101 13.67 5.06 -3.23
CA ASN A 101 13.97 4.29 -4.44
C ASN A 101 13.48 2.83 -4.42
N ILE A 102 12.53 2.50 -3.53
CA ILE A 102 11.95 1.16 -3.46
C ILE A 102 11.21 0.82 -4.76
N ILE A 103 11.45 -0.39 -5.30
CA ILE A 103 10.75 -0.87 -6.49
C ILE A 103 9.62 -1.80 -6.09
N PHE A 104 8.42 -1.49 -6.58
CA PHE A 104 7.19 -2.28 -6.40
C PHE A 104 6.82 -2.96 -7.71
N VAL A 105 6.63 -4.28 -7.66
CA VAL A 105 6.17 -5.08 -8.80
C VAL A 105 4.79 -5.66 -8.52
N HIS A 106 3.81 -5.21 -9.30
CA HIS A 106 2.43 -5.66 -9.23
C HIS A 106 2.10 -6.49 -10.47
N ILE A 107 1.62 -7.71 -10.27
CA ILE A 107 0.89 -8.44 -11.32
C ILE A 107 -0.58 -8.06 -11.22
N ARG A 108 -1.18 -7.80 -12.38
CA ARG A 108 -2.62 -7.61 -12.53
C ARG A 108 -3.20 -8.98 -12.84
N GLU A 109 -3.93 -9.55 -11.89
CA GLU A 109 -4.77 -10.71 -12.16
C GLU A 109 -6.03 -10.18 -12.86
N ILE A 110 -6.30 -10.73 -14.05
CA ILE A 110 -7.50 -10.46 -14.86
C ILE A 110 -8.65 -11.30 -14.29
#